data_AF-A0A259CSV4-F1
#
_entry.id   AF-A0A259CSV4-F1
#
_cell.length_a   1.000
_cell.length_b   1.000
_cell.length_c   1.000
_cell.angle_alpha   90.00
_cell.angle_beta   90.00
_cell.angle_gamma   90.00
#
_symmetry.space_group_name_H-M   'P 1'
#
loop_
_entity.id
_entity.type
_entity.pdbx_description
1 polymer ?
#
loop_
_entity_poly.entity_id
_entity_poly.type
_entity_poly.pdbx_seq_one_letter_code
_entity_poly.pdbx_strand_id
1 'polypeptide(L)'
;FWVGRAFGGRGNLPDTLLVVVWLQVIMIAVQLAQLVALVISPPLAGLINIAGFFLFFWLFASFVAELHGFQSRWAVFGGILATGFGVALLIAVAMVIILGPEAFVSV
;
A
#
# COMPACT_ATOMS: atom_id res chain seq x y z
N PHE A 1 -4.81 -9.35 5.04
CA PHE A 1 -5.49 -10.32 5.93
C PHE A 1 -5.02 -11.76 5.69
N TRP A 2 -5.35 -12.39 4.55
CA TRP A 2 -5.01 -13.80 4.29
C TRP A 2 -3.51 -14.11 4.31
N VAL A 3 -2.69 -13.27 3.64
CA VAL A 3 -1.23 -13.41 3.63
C VAL A 3 -0.68 -13.36 5.06
N GLY A 4 -1.03 -12.35 5.85
CA GLY A 4 -0.58 -12.23 7.24
C GLY A 4 -0.97 -13.45 8.09
N ARG A 5 -2.18 -14.00 7.92
CA ARG A 5 -2.59 -15.24 8.61
C ARG A 5 -1.81 -16.47 8.14
N ALA A 6 -1.48 -16.58 6.85
CA ALA A 6 -0.63 -17.66 6.33
C ALA A 6 0.78 -17.66 6.95
N PHE A 7 1.28 -16.49 7.35
CA PHE A 7 2.55 -16.32 8.09
C PHE A 7 2.38 -16.34 9.62
N GLY A 8 1.29 -16.90 10.15
CA GLY A 8 1.05 -17.07 11.59
C GLY A 8 0.52 -15.82 12.31
N GLY A 9 0.11 -14.80 11.57
CA GLY A 9 -0.44 -13.57 12.12
C GLY A 9 -1.82 -13.76 12.74
N ARG A 10 -2.10 -12.99 13.80
CA ARG A 10 -3.32 -13.11 14.63
C ARG A 10 -4.40 -12.07 14.35
N GLY A 11 -4.24 -11.28 13.29
CA GLY A 11 -5.17 -10.22 12.93
C GLY A 11 -6.59 -10.75 12.71
N ASN A 12 -7.58 -9.97 13.10
CA ASN A 12 -9.00 -10.21 12.82
C ASN A 12 -9.54 -9.18 11.82
N LEU A 13 -10.72 -9.42 11.26
CA LEU A 13 -11.30 -8.56 10.23
C LEU A 13 -11.67 -7.16 10.75
N PRO A 14 -12.33 -7.00 11.92
CA PRO A 14 -12.60 -5.68 12.49
C PRO A 14 -11.35 -4.83 12.71
N ASP A 15 -10.30 -5.41 13.29
CA ASP A 15 -9.04 -4.69 13.55
C ASP A 15 -8.30 -4.37 12.24
N THR A 16 -8.43 -5.24 11.22
CA THR A 16 -7.92 -4.94 9.88
C THR A 16 -8.59 -3.69 9.30
N LEU A 17 -9.92 -3.57 9.45
CA LEU A 17 -10.64 -2.39 8.99
C LEU A 17 -10.22 -1.15 9.79
N LEU A 18 -10.06 -1.27 11.11
CA LEU A 18 -9.62 -0.18 11.97
C LEU A 18 -8.27 0.40 11.52
N VAL A 19 -7.28 -0.45 11.29
CA VAL A 19 -5.95 0.04 10.86
C VAL A 19 -5.97 0.63 9.46
N VAL A 20 -6.81 0.12 8.56
CA VAL A 20 -6.98 0.69 7.21
C VAL A 20 -7.64 2.05 7.29
N VAL A 21 -8.70 2.20 8.10
CA VAL A 21 -9.37 3.48 8.31
C VAL A 21 -8.40 4.52 8.85
N TRP A 22 -7.63 4.19 9.89
CA TRP A 22 -6.63 5.11 10.44
C TRP A 22 -5.52 5.47 9.45
N LEU A 23 -5.06 4.50 8.66
CA LEU A 23 -4.12 4.77 7.58
C LEU A 23 -4.71 5.80 6.60
N GLN A 24 -5.95 5.61 6.18
CA GLN A 24 -6.61 6.54 5.26
C GLN A 24 -6.86 7.91 5.86
N VAL A 25 -7.24 8.00 7.15
CA VAL A 25 -7.39 9.29 7.84
C VAL A 25 -6.09 10.09 7.80
N ILE A 26 -4.95 9.45 8.08
CA ILE A 26 -3.64 10.11 8.01
C ILE A 26 -3.30 10.50 6.57
N MET A 27 -3.54 9.61 5.60
CA MET A 27 -3.25 9.90 4.20
C MET A 27 -4.11 11.03 3.64
N ILE A 28 -5.38 11.12 4.04
CA ILE A 28 -6.26 12.25 3.69
C ILE A 28 -5.70 13.55 4.28
N ALA A 29 -5.21 13.55 5.52
CA ALA A 29 -4.57 14.74 6.09
C ALA A 29 -3.33 15.16 5.30
N VAL A 30 -2.51 14.21 4.85
CA VAL A 30 -1.36 14.48 3.96
C VAL A 30 -1.81 15.05 2.62
N GLN A 31 -2.89 14.52 2.03
CA GLN A 31 -3.44 15.00 0.76
C GLN A 31 -4.02 16.41 0.89
N LEU A 32 -4.69 16.73 2.01
CA LEU A 32 -5.14 18.09 2.29
C LEU A 32 -3.95 19.06 2.42
N ALA A 33 -2.89 18.65 3.12
CA ALA A 33 -1.66 19.44 3.20
C ALA A 33 -1.02 19.63 1.81
N GLN A 34 -1.02 18.59 0.97
CA GLN A 34 -0.55 18.64 -0.41
C GLN A 34 -1.40 19.59 -1.27
N LEU A 35 -2.72 19.58 -1.11
CA LEU A 35 -3.65 20.44 -1.85
C LEU A 35 -3.41 21.92 -1.49
N VAL A 36 -3.24 22.21 -0.20
CA VAL A 36 -2.85 23.55 0.27
C VAL A 36 -1.47 23.94 -0.29
N ALA A 37 -0.50 23.03 -0.25
CA ALA A 37 0.83 23.29 -0.77
C ALA A 37 0.85 23.54 -2.28
N LEU A 38 -0.05 22.92 -3.04
CA LEU A 38 -0.15 23.10 -4.49
C LEU A 38 -0.50 24.54 -4.84
N VAL A 39 -1.38 25.18 -4.05
CA VAL A 39 -1.75 26.58 -4.21
C VAL A 39 -0.58 27.51 -3.85
N ILE A 40 0.25 27.12 -2.88
CA ILE A 40 1.44 27.89 -2.46
C ILE A 40 2.54 27.79 -3.52
N SER A 41 2.96 26.57 -3.85
CA SER A 41 3.90 26.30 -4.95
C SER A 41 3.85 24.82 -5.37
N PRO A 42 3.80 24.52 -6.68
CA PRO A 42 3.81 23.14 -7.17
C PRO A 42 5.00 22.28 -6.67
N PRO A 43 6.24 22.78 -6.57
CA PRO A 43 7.36 21.98 -6.07
C PRO A 43 7.18 21.51 -4.62
N LEU A 44 6.59 22.33 -3.75
CA LEU A 44 6.34 21.96 -2.35
C LEU A 44 5.33 20.80 -2.26
N ALA A 45 4.27 20.85 -3.06
CA ALA A 45 3.32 19.74 -3.15
C ALA A 45 3.99 18.45 -3.64
N GLY A 46 4.95 18.55 -4.57
CA GLY A 46 5.79 17.44 -5.00
C GLY A 46 6.60 16.82 -3.86
N LEU A 47 7.24 17.65 -3.02
CA LEU A 47 7.99 17.17 -1.85
C LEU A 47 7.09 16.48 -0.82
N ILE A 48 5.90 17.03 -0.55
CA ILE A 48 4.92 16.41 0.34
C ILE A 48 4.45 15.06 -0.21
N ASN A 49 4.26 14.95 -1.54
CA ASN A 49 3.90 13.69 -2.17
C ASN A 49 4.97 12.61 -1.94
N ILE A 50 6.24 12.95 -2.20
CA ILE A 50 7.36 12.03 -1.96
C ILE A 50 7.43 11.62 -0.48
N ALA A 51 7.32 12.57 0.45
CA ALA A 51 7.31 12.28 1.87
C ALA A 51 6.11 11.40 2.28
N GLY A 52 4.93 11.68 1.72
CA GLY A 52 3.71 10.92 1.90
C GLY A 52 3.83 9.48 1.41
N PHE A 53 4.53 9.25 0.30
CA PHE A 53 4.83 7.91 -0.20
C PHE A 53 5.66 7.10 0.80
N PHE A 54 6.75 7.66 1.32
CA PHE A 54 7.57 6.97 2.34
C PHE A 54 6.78 6.75 3.64
N LEU A 55 6.02 7.76 4.07
CA LEU A 55 5.17 7.68 5.25
C LEU A 55 4.12 6.58 5.11
N PHE A 56 3.47 6.47 3.95
CA PHE A 56 2.47 5.44 3.66
C PHE A 56 3.04 4.04 3.90
N PHE A 57 4.19 3.73 3.29
CA PHE A 57 4.80 2.41 3.43
C PHE A 57 5.26 2.11 4.85
N TRP A 58 5.82 3.12 5.52
CA TRP A 58 6.23 3.01 6.92
C TRP A 58 5.03 2.70 7.84
N LEU A 59 3.95 3.47 7.71
CA LEU A 59 2.73 3.28 8.50
C LEU A 59 2.06 1.95 8.16
N PHE A 60 1.95 1.62 6.89
CA PHE A 60 1.31 0.39 6.46
C PHE A 60 2.05 -0.85 7.00
N ALA A 61 3.38 -0.89 6.89
CA ALA A 61 4.16 -1.98 7.48
C ALA A 61 4.03 -2.03 9.00
N SER A 62 4.04 -0.87 9.66
CA SER A 62 3.92 -0.77 11.13
C SER A 62 2.56 -1.25 11.62
N PHE A 63 1.48 -0.83 10.97
CA PHE A 63 0.11 -1.22 11.32
C PHE A 63 -0.16 -2.69 11.04
N VAL A 64 0.35 -3.22 9.91
CA VAL A 64 0.23 -4.66 9.62
C VAL A 64 1.02 -5.50 10.63
N ALA A 65 2.21 -5.04 11.03
CA ALA A 65 3.00 -5.70 12.07
C ALA A 65 2.26 -5.73 13.41
N GLU A 66 1.70 -4.60 13.83
CA GLU A 66 0.92 -4.51 15.08
C GLU A 66 -0.33 -5.39 15.04
N LEU A 67 -1.13 -5.28 13.97
CA LEU A 67 -2.36 -6.06 13.77
C LEU A 67 -2.12 -7.57 13.86
N HIS A 68 -0.99 -8.06 13.36
CA HIS A 68 -0.70 -9.48 13.31
C HIS A 68 0.22 -9.95 14.44
N GLY A 69 0.77 -9.05 15.24
CA GLY A 69 1.72 -9.34 16.32
C GLY A 69 3.11 -9.75 15.81
N PHE A 70 3.53 -9.25 14.65
CA PHE A 70 4.85 -9.55 14.09
C PHE A 70 5.96 -8.72 14.75
N GLN A 71 7.10 -9.35 15.06
CA GLN A 71 8.21 -8.66 15.72
C GLN A 71 9.01 -7.74 14.80
N SER A 72 9.11 -8.06 13.51
CA SER A 72 9.94 -7.31 12.55
C SER A 72 9.09 -6.57 11.51
N ARG A 73 9.06 -5.24 11.61
CA ARG A 73 8.41 -4.36 10.62
C ARG A 73 9.06 -4.44 9.25
N TRP A 74 10.37 -4.67 9.19
CA TRP A 74 11.12 -4.82 7.93
C TRP A 74 10.76 -6.11 7.19
N ALA A 75 10.55 -7.21 7.91
CA ALA A 75 10.05 -8.44 7.32
C ALA A 75 8.63 -8.25 6.77
N VAL A 76 7.77 -7.52 7.50
CA VAL A 76 6.41 -7.17 7.04
C VAL A 76 6.46 -6.29 5.80
N PHE A 77 7.33 -5.28 5.77
CA PHE A 77 7.53 -4.44 4.59
C PHE A 77 7.97 -5.25 3.36
N GLY A 78 8.95 -6.15 3.53
CA GLY A 78 9.36 -7.07 2.46
C GLY A 78 8.20 -7.97 2.00
N GLY A 79 7.40 -8.49 2.93
CA GLY A 79 6.20 -9.25 2.62
C GLY A 79 5.15 -8.46 1.86
N ILE A 80 4.94 -7.18 2.20
CA ILE A 80 4.06 -6.26 1.46
C ILE A 80 4.55 -6.09 0.02
N LEU A 81 5.84 -5.83 -0.20
CA LEU A 81 6.41 -5.65 -1.53
C LEU A 81 6.31 -6.94 -2.36
N ALA A 82 6.70 -8.08 -1.79
CA ALA A 82 6.64 -9.37 -2.46
C ALA A 82 5.19 -9.76 -2.82
N THR A 83 4.24 -9.52 -1.91
CA THR A 83 2.82 -9.76 -2.18
C THR A 83 2.29 -8.83 -3.26
N GLY A 84 2.59 -7.54 -3.20
CA GLY A 84 2.15 -6.56 -4.18
C GLY A 84 2.68 -6.90 -5.59
N PHE A 85 3.97 -7.20 -5.69
CA PHE A 85 4.59 -7.63 -6.94
C PHE A 85 4.02 -8.96 -7.45
N GLY A 86 3.89 -9.96 -6.58
CA GLY A 86 3.35 -11.27 -6.95
C GLY A 86 1.92 -11.19 -7.45
N VAL A 87 1.06 -10.41 -6.78
CA VAL A 87 -0.33 -10.18 -7.24
C VAL A 87 -0.35 -9.42 -8.56
N ALA A 88 0.47 -8.38 -8.72
CA ALA A 88 0.55 -7.62 -9.98
C ALA A 88 0.99 -8.52 -11.15
N LEU A 89 2.01 -9.37 -10.93
CA LEU A 89 2.49 -10.33 -11.92
C LEU A 89 1.41 -11.35 -12.29
N LEU A 90 0.72 -11.91 -11.29
CA LEU A 90 -0.38 -12.86 -11.51
C LEU A 90 -1.51 -12.24 -12.34
N ILE A 91 -1.89 -11.00 -12.02
CA ILE A 91 -2.90 -10.25 -12.79
C ILE A 91 -2.40 -10.02 -14.22
N ALA A 92 -1.15 -9.59 -14.40
CA ALA A 92 -0.57 -9.35 -15.72
C ALA A 92 -0.60 -10.62 -16.60
N VAL A 93 -0.17 -11.76 -16.04
CA VAL A 93 -0.22 -13.06 -16.74
C VAL A 93 -1.65 -13.46 -17.06
N ALA A 94 -2.58 -13.30 -16.10
CA ALA A 94 -3.99 -13.60 -16.33
C ALA A 94 -4.58 -12.75 -17.45
N MET A 95 -4.24 -11.46 -17.54
CA MET A 95 -4.72 -10.58 -18.61
C MET A 95 -4.21 -11.04 -19.98
N VAL A 96 -2.93 -11.41 -20.09
CA VAL A 96 -2.37 -11.94 -21.35
C VAL A 96 -3.06 -13.23 -21.79
N ILE A 97 -3.35 -14.14 -20.85
CA ILE A 97 -4.02 -15.41 -21.15
C ILE A 97 -5.47 -15.17 -21.60
N ILE A 98 -6.18 -14.22 -21.00
CA ILE A 98 -7.61 -14.00 -21.25
C ILE A 98 -7.84 -13.11 -22.48
N LEU A 99 -7.10 -12.01 -22.61
CA LEU A 99 -7.32 -11.02 -23.69
C LEU A 99 -6.44 -11.26 -24.92
N GLY A 100 -5.42 -12.11 -24.81
CA GLY A 100 -4.40 -12.26 -25.84
C GLY A 100 -3.37 -11.12 -25.84
N PRO A 101 -2.14 -11.37 -26.32
CA PRO A 101 -1.08 -10.35 -26.40
C PRO A 101 -1.43 -9.18 -27.33
N GLU A 102 -2.29 -9.40 -28.33
CA GLU A 102 -2.74 -8.41 -29.30
C GLU A 102 -3.44 -7.19 -28.68
N ALA A 103 -4.11 -7.37 -27.54
CA ALA A 103 -4.76 -6.28 -26.81
C ALA A 103 -3.78 -5.21 -26.28
N PHE A 104 -2.49 -5.55 -26.23
CA PHE A 104 -1.42 -4.67 -25.73
C PHE A 104 -0.55 -4.08 -26.84
N VAL A 105 -0.74 -4.51 -28.09
CA VAL A 105 0.06 -4.06 -29.25
C VAL A 105 -0.56 -2.82 -29.91
N SER A 106 -1.84 -2.55 -29.66
CA SER A 106 -2.58 -1.41 -30.22
C SER A 106 -2.56 -0.15 -29.34
N VAL A 107 -1.77 -0.13 -28.26
CA VAL A 107 -1.58 1.00 -27.33
C VAL A 107 -0.14 1.50 -27.46
#